data_AF-A0A099P1Q0-F1
#
_entry.id   AF-A0A099P1Q0-F1
#
_cell.length_a   1.000
_cell.length_b   1.000
_cell.length_c   1.000
_cell.angle_alpha   90.00
_cell.angle_beta   90.00
_cell.angle_gamma   90.00
#
_symmetry.space_group_name_H-M   'P 1'
#
loop_
_entity.id
_entity.type
_entity.pdbx_description
1 polymer ?
#
loop_
_entity_poly.entity_id
_entity_poly.type
_entity_poly.pdbx_seq_one_letter_code
_entity_poly.pdbx_strand_id
1 'polypeptide(L)'
;MDRSNAIEHLLLSRCAKFNGSGDVLQYLEQRYSADASQKNYLVLESTDGGEYKLENVKEQQKDSQDINQFLFSKGKALSKDNKFNHLKTKNEFKKFIQESLKLQEGIAKKLHKMARKNPKILQVDVASLPMCKKVLRFEDFIEMNNLWKDYMRELLEGSRTIEVATAKLASAEYVGAFFKVTHSSCPTNIGLEGIVLWESQSYFLMIVPRKNNWKDDISFEVKIPYSANECLGGLKMIPKKNTRFTFSIEWGCADEVIDFELVGDRLSIRSLDRANKKFKSHNVKDIEL
;
A
#
# COMPACT_ATOMS: atom_id res chain seq x y z
N MET A 1 -36.75 -40.92 -39.51
CA MET A 1 -37.22 -40.06 -38.39
C MET A 1 -37.23 -40.92 -37.15
N ASP A 2 -36.40 -40.59 -36.17
CA ASP A 2 -36.34 -41.31 -34.90
C ASP A 2 -37.71 -41.27 -34.23
N ARG A 3 -38.25 -42.44 -33.92
CA ARG A 3 -39.60 -42.61 -33.34
C ARG A 3 -39.65 -42.29 -31.84
N SER A 4 -38.53 -41.89 -31.23
CA SER A 4 -38.36 -41.77 -29.79
C SER A 4 -39.28 -40.70 -29.16
N ASN A 5 -39.53 -39.57 -29.84
CA ASN A 5 -40.25 -38.42 -29.27
C ASN A 5 -41.54 -38.05 -30.01
N ALA A 6 -42.18 -39.00 -30.71
CA ALA A 6 -43.32 -38.73 -31.59
C ALA A 6 -44.55 -38.11 -30.85
N ILE A 7 -44.79 -38.52 -29.60
CA ILE A 7 -45.90 -38.01 -28.79
C ILE A 7 -45.63 -36.58 -28.31
N GLU A 8 -44.42 -36.30 -27.83
CA GLU A 8 -44.04 -34.96 -27.38
C GLU A 8 -43.98 -33.98 -28.54
N HIS A 9 -43.50 -34.41 -29.71
CA HIS A 9 -43.55 -33.63 -30.93
C HIS A 9 -44.98 -33.20 -31.29
N LEU A 10 -45.95 -34.12 -31.21
CA LEU A 10 -47.36 -33.84 -31.51
C LEU A 10 -48.01 -32.91 -30.47
N LEU A 11 -47.62 -33.03 -29.20
CA LEU A 11 -48.09 -32.16 -28.13
C LEU A 11 -47.52 -30.75 -28.30
N LEU A 12 -46.21 -30.63 -28.53
CA LEU A 12 -45.53 -29.35 -28.72
C LEU A 12 -46.00 -28.65 -30.00
N SER A 13 -46.23 -29.39 -31.10
CA SER A 13 -46.72 -28.80 -32.35
C SER A 13 -48.11 -28.17 -32.20
N ARG A 14 -48.89 -28.56 -31.18
CA ARG A 14 -50.21 -27.98 -30.88
C ARG A 14 -50.14 -26.82 -29.87
N CYS A 15 -48.99 -26.58 -29.25
CA CYS A 15 -48.79 -25.45 -28.36
C CYS A 15 -48.62 -24.16 -29.18
N ALA A 16 -49.25 -23.06 -28.74
CA ALA A 16 -49.28 -21.78 -29.47
C ALA A 16 -47.88 -21.23 -29.81
N LYS A 17 -46.86 -21.56 -29.02
CA LYS A 17 -45.46 -21.14 -29.25
C LYS A 17 -44.79 -21.82 -30.47
N PHE A 18 -45.22 -23.03 -30.83
CA PHE A 18 -44.54 -23.87 -31.84
C PHE A 18 -45.42 -24.21 -33.05
N ASN A 19 -46.65 -23.68 -33.09
CA ASN A 19 -47.67 -24.01 -34.10
C ASN A 19 -47.35 -23.51 -35.53
N GLY A 20 -46.18 -22.89 -35.77
CA GLY A 20 -45.77 -22.38 -37.08
C GLY A 20 -44.26 -22.25 -37.31
N SER A 21 -43.42 -22.66 -36.36
CA SER A 21 -41.98 -22.41 -36.44
C SER A 21 -41.18 -23.56 -37.05
N GLY A 22 -41.71 -24.79 -37.17
CA GLY A 22 -40.95 -25.96 -37.67
C GLY A 22 -39.79 -26.42 -36.77
N ASP A 23 -39.40 -25.59 -35.79
CA ASP A 23 -38.25 -25.79 -34.90
C ASP A 23 -38.47 -26.87 -33.83
N VAL A 24 -39.65 -27.51 -33.75
CA VAL A 24 -39.98 -28.49 -32.70
C VAL A 24 -38.92 -29.60 -32.61
N LEU A 25 -38.41 -30.05 -33.77
CA LEU A 25 -37.35 -31.05 -33.82
C LEU A 25 -36.03 -30.54 -33.23
N GLN A 26 -35.64 -29.30 -33.54
CA GLN A 26 -34.43 -28.68 -32.99
C GLN A 26 -34.54 -28.47 -31.47
N TYR A 27 -35.72 -28.09 -30.97
CA TYR A 27 -35.97 -27.96 -29.54
C TYR A 27 -35.93 -29.31 -28.82
N LEU A 28 -36.45 -30.38 -29.43
CA LEU A 28 -36.38 -31.73 -28.88
C LEU A 28 -34.93 -32.26 -28.87
N GLU A 29 -34.17 -32.02 -29.93
CA GLU A 29 -32.74 -32.35 -29.99
C GLU A 29 -31.95 -31.63 -28.89
N GLN A 30 -32.23 -30.34 -28.66
CA GLN A 30 -31.60 -29.58 -27.57
C GLN A 30 -32.07 -30.04 -26.18
N ARG A 31 -33.32 -30.50 -26.01
CA ARG A 31 -33.82 -30.94 -24.69
C ARG A 31 -33.21 -32.24 -24.20
N TYR A 32 -32.91 -33.13 -25.13
CA TYR A 32 -32.44 -34.48 -24.84
C TYR A 32 -30.95 -34.68 -25.14
N SER A 33 -30.26 -33.63 -25.62
CA SER A 33 -28.82 -33.64 -25.77
C SER A 33 -28.12 -33.58 -24.42
N ALA A 34 -27.08 -34.40 -24.25
CA ALA A 34 -26.29 -34.46 -23.02
C ALA A 34 -25.53 -33.15 -22.72
N ASP A 35 -25.20 -32.39 -23.76
CA ASP A 35 -24.40 -31.16 -23.68
C ASP A 35 -25.24 -29.88 -23.69
N ALA A 36 -26.56 -30.00 -23.75
CA ALA A 36 -27.45 -28.85 -23.87
C ALA A 36 -27.88 -28.28 -22.52
N SER A 37 -28.39 -27.04 -22.55
CA SER A 37 -28.75 -26.27 -21.36
C SER A 37 -29.96 -26.81 -20.60
N GLN A 38 -30.79 -27.63 -21.23
CA GLN A 38 -31.95 -28.26 -20.61
C GLN A 38 -31.67 -29.73 -20.33
N LYS A 39 -31.92 -30.15 -19.09
CA LYS A 39 -31.79 -31.53 -18.67
C LYS A 39 -33.10 -32.27 -18.89
N ASN A 40 -33.02 -33.52 -19.34
CA ASN A 40 -34.15 -34.42 -19.58
C ASN A 40 -34.74 -35.05 -18.30
N TYR A 41 -34.30 -34.62 -17.12
CA TYR A 41 -34.78 -35.08 -15.83
C TYR A 41 -35.06 -33.88 -14.91
N LEU A 42 -36.09 -34.02 -14.09
CA LEU A 42 -36.42 -33.07 -13.04
C LEU A 42 -35.78 -33.57 -11.74
N VAL A 43 -34.83 -32.83 -11.18
CA VAL A 43 -34.28 -33.13 -9.85
C VAL A 43 -35.33 -32.79 -8.81
N LEU A 44 -35.93 -33.83 -8.23
CA LEU A 44 -36.89 -33.73 -7.13
C LEU A 44 -36.20 -34.08 -5.81
N GLU A 45 -35.12 -33.36 -5.52
CA GLU A 45 -34.43 -33.43 -4.23
C GLU A 45 -34.78 -32.17 -3.44
N SER A 46 -34.96 -32.30 -2.13
CA SER A 46 -35.01 -31.14 -1.27
C SER A 46 -33.70 -30.40 -1.42
N THR A 47 -33.75 -29.12 -1.80
CA THR A 47 -32.55 -28.29 -1.70
C THR A 47 -32.08 -28.32 -0.24
N ASP A 48 -30.77 -28.52 0.00
CA ASP A 48 -30.18 -28.73 1.34
C ASP A 48 -30.54 -27.66 2.39
N GLY A 49 -31.16 -26.55 1.99
CA GLY A 49 -31.68 -25.51 2.87
C GLY A 49 -32.68 -25.97 3.95
N GLY A 50 -33.13 -27.22 3.96
CA GLY A 50 -33.88 -27.84 5.06
C GLY A 50 -33.01 -28.22 6.26
N GLU A 51 -31.87 -28.88 6.01
CA GLU A 51 -30.91 -29.27 7.05
C GLU A 51 -30.17 -28.05 7.61
N TYR A 52 -29.75 -27.12 6.74
CA TYR A 52 -29.14 -25.86 7.15
C TYR A 52 -30.04 -25.04 8.09
N LYS A 53 -31.38 -25.08 7.94
CA LYS A 53 -32.28 -24.34 8.85
C LYS A 53 -32.38 -24.98 10.24
N LEU A 54 -32.39 -26.31 10.33
CA LEU A 54 -32.45 -27.03 11.60
C LEU A 54 -31.12 -26.99 12.35
N GLU A 55 -30.01 -27.05 11.62
CA GLU A 55 -28.66 -26.87 12.18
C GLU A 55 -28.46 -25.43 12.64
N ASN A 56 -28.81 -24.42 11.84
CA ASN A 56 -28.71 -23.02 12.25
C ASN A 56 -29.53 -22.70 13.51
N VAL A 57 -30.72 -23.28 13.69
CA VAL A 57 -31.53 -23.05 14.90
C VAL A 57 -30.90 -23.72 16.13
N LYS A 58 -30.28 -24.90 15.98
CA LYS A 58 -29.58 -25.59 17.07
C LYS A 58 -28.23 -24.93 17.40
N GLU A 59 -27.52 -24.43 16.40
CA GLU A 59 -26.27 -23.68 16.56
C GLU A 59 -26.52 -22.31 17.19
N GLN A 60 -27.56 -21.57 16.77
CA GLN A 60 -27.94 -20.30 17.40
C GLN A 60 -28.31 -20.45 18.87
N GLN A 61 -28.94 -21.57 19.26
CA GLN A 61 -29.27 -21.86 20.66
C GLN A 61 -28.04 -22.25 21.49
N LYS A 62 -27.08 -22.99 20.91
CA LYS A 62 -25.80 -23.29 21.57
C LYS A 62 -24.90 -22.07 21.69
N ASP A 63 -24.76 -21.29 20.62
CA ASP A 63 -23.97 -20.05 20.62
C ASP A 63 -24.50 -19.04 21.65
N SER A 64 -25.82 -18.95 21.81
CA SER A 64 -26.43 -18.08 22.83
C SER A 64 -26.09 -18.52 24.27
N GLN A 65 -25.95 -19.83 24.52
CA GLN A 65 -25.57 -20.38 25.82
C GLN A 65 -24.06 -20.23 26.07
N ASP A 66 -23.23 -20.50 25.06
CA ASP A 66 -21.78 -20.37 25.13
C ASP A 66 -21.31 -18.90 25.23
N ILE A 67 -21.97 -17.98 24.53
CA ILE A 67 -21.70 -16.53 24.65
C ILE A 67 -22.01 -16.04 26.07
N ASN A 68 -23.12 -16.46 26.66
CA ASN A 68 -23.45 -16.10 28.04
C ASN A 68 -22.41 -16.69 29.01
N GLN A 69 -22.02 -17.95 28.86
CA GLN A 69 -21.00 -18.58 29.70
C GLN A 69 -19.60 -17.95 29.52
N PHE A 70 -19.27 -17.47 28.31
CA PHE A 70 -18.04 -16.74 28.00
C PHE A 70 -18.05 -15.30 28.54
N LEU A 71 -19.20 -14.62 28.56
CA LEU A 71 -19.36 -13.30 29.15
C LEU A 71 -19.28 -13.33 30.68
N PHE A 72 -19.85 -14.36 31.33
CA PHE A 72 -19.79 -14.52 32.79
C PHE A 72 -18.41 -14.99 33.29
N SER A 73 -17.62 -15.71 32.49
CA SER A 73 -16.25 -16.12 32.85
C SER A 73 -15.21 -15.01 32.68
N LYS A 74 -15.48 -13.97 31.87
CA LYS A 74 -14.60 -12.79 31.70
C LYS A 74 -14.58 -11.82 32.90
N GLY A 75 -15.38 -12.08 33.95
CA GLY A 75 -15.49 -11.19 35.10
C GLY A 75 -14.30 -11.17 36.08
N LYS A 76 -13.33 -12.08 36.00
CA LYS A 76 -12.19 -12.14 36.96
C LYS A 76 -10.86 -12.60 36.35
N ALA A 77 -10.57 -12.27 35.10
CA ALA A 77 -9.19 -12.28 34.63
C ALA A 77 -8.66 -10.85 34.69
N LEU A 78 -7.83 -10.52 35.69
CA LEU A 78 -6.93 -9.36 35.58
C LEU A 78 -6.20 -9.53 34.25
N SER A 79 -6.58 -8.75 33.25
CA SER A 79 -5.85 -8.66 31.98
C SER A 79 -4.42 -8.30 32.36
N LYS A 80 -3.52 -9.29 32.34
CA LYS A 80 -2.09 -9.04 32.35
C LYS A 80 -1.88 -7.94 31.32
N ASP A 81 -1.46 -6.76 31.76
CA ASP A 81 -1.10 -5.67 30.87
C ASP A 81 -0.08 -6.25 29.88
N ASN A 82 -0.53 -6.61 28.68
CA ASN A 82 0.37 -7.06 27.65
C ASN A 82 1.35 -5.91 27.44
N LYS A 83 2.61 -6.15 27.83
CA LYS A 83 3.73 -5.19 27.75
C LYS A 83 3.84 -4.55 26.36
N PHE A 84 3.23 -5.18 25.36
CA PHE A 84 3.15 -4.74 23.97
C PHE A 84 1.69 -4.64 23.50
N ASN A 85 0.95 -3.65 23.98
CA ASN A 85 -0.35 -3.31 23.42
C ASN A 85 -0.15 -2.48 22.14
N HIS A 86 -0.40 -3.08 20.97
CA HIS A 86 -0.27 -2.44 19.66
C HIS A 86 -0.99 -1.08 19.56
N LEU A 87 -2.12 -0.92 20.27
CA LEU A 87 -2.88 0.32 20.31
C LEU A 87 -2.13 1.43 21.08
N LYS A 88 -1.49 1.07 22.20
CA LYS A 88 -0.64 1.99 22.97
C LYS A 88 0.54 2.43 22.11
N THR A 89 1.25 1.50 21.47
CA THR A 89 2.39 1.81 20.58
C THR A 89 1.99 2.73 19.43
N LYS A 90 0.87 2.46 18.76
CA LYS A 90 0.35 3.31 17.67
C LYS A 90 0.02 4.72 18.15
N ASN A 91 -0.57 4.85 19.34
CA ASN A 91 -0.91 6.14 19.92
C ASN A 91 0.32 6.94 20.32
N GLU A 92 1.33 6.30 20.93
CA GLU A 92 2.60 6.96 21.26
C GLU A 92 3.37 7.38 20.00
N PHE A 93 3.41 6.52 18.98
CA PHE A 93 4.02 6.88 17.70
C PHE A 93 3.31 8.06 17.02
N LYS A 94 1.97 8.09 17.06
CA LYS A 94 1.18 9.22 16.58
C LYS A 94 1.51 10.51 17.34
N LYS A 95 1.57 10.46 18.68
CA LYS A 95 1.95 11.62 19.51
C LYS A 95 3.34 12.12 19.14
N PHE A 96 4.31 11.21 19.04
CA PHE A 96 5.69 11.53 18.65
C PHE A 96 5.77 12.26 17.31
N ILE A 97 5.07 11.77 16.27
CA ILE A 97 5.04 12.43 14.95
C ILE A 97 4.43 13.83 15.07
N GLN A 98 3.29 13.95 15.75
CA GLN A 98 2.60 15.24 15.91
C GLN A 98 3.44 16.26 16.67
N GLU A 99 4.11 15.84 17.74
CA GLU A 99 5.00 16.70 18.52
C GLU A 99 6.22 17.12 17.72
N SER A 100 6.84 16.19 16.99
CA SER A 100 8.00 16.45 16.14
C SER A 100 7.69 17.46 15.03
N LEU A 101 6.58 17.26 14.31
CA LEU A 101 6.14 18.18 13.25
C LEU A 101 5.79 19.56 13.80
N LYS A 102 5.12 19.64 14.95
CA LYS A 102 4.81 20.93 15.62
C LYS A 102 6.07 21.67 16.05
N LEU A 103 7.06 20.95 16.59
CA LEU A 103 8.35 21.53 16.98
C LEU A 103 9.08 22.07 15.74
N GLN A 104 9.14 21.31 14.65
CA GLN A 104 9.75 21.75 13.39
C GLN A 104 9.06 22.99 12.82
N GLU A 105 7.72 23.02 12.73
CA GLU A 105 6.99 24.20 12.25
C GLU A 105 7.22 25.43 13.14
N GLY A 106 7.25 25.23 14.46
CA GLY A 106 7.53 26.30 15.42
C GLY A 106 8.93 26.89 15.24
N ILE A 107 9.93 26.03 15.03
CA ILE A 107 11.31 26.42 14.76
C ILE A 107 11.41 27.11 13.39
N ALA A 108 10.80 26.57 12.35
CA ALA A 108 10.80 27.16 11.01
C ALA A 108 10.17 28.57 11.00
N LYS A 109 9.06 28.78 11.73
CA LYS A 109 8.44 30.12 11.88
C LYS A 109 9.37 31.09 12.62
N LYS A 110 10.06 30.64 13.67
CA LYS A 110 11.05 31.46 14.39
C LYS A 110 12.25 31.78 13.49
N LEU A 111 12.78 30.79 12.78
CA LEU A 111 13.90 30.94 11.85
C LEU A 111 13.55 31.92 10.74
N HIS A 112 12.34 31.82 10.16
CA HIS A 112 11.86 32.76 9.16
C HIS A 112 11.75 34.21 9.69
N LYS A 113 11.27 34.40 10.94
CA LYS A 113 11.26 35.71 11.59
C LYS A 113 12.67 36.26 11.82
N MET A 114 13.62 35.41 12.18
CA MET A 114 15.02 35.80 12.35
C MET A 114 15.70 36.10 11.01
N ALA A 115 15.44 35.32 9.98
CA ALA A 115 15.95 35.53 8.63
C ALA A 115 15.52 36.87 8.03
N ARG A 116 14.29 37.33 8.34
CA ARG A 116 13.83 38.68 7.96
C ARG A 116 14.64 39.81 8.60
N LYS A 117 15.17 39.60 9.81
CA LYS A 117 16.00 40.60 10.51
C LYS A 117 17.46 40.50 10.07
N ASN A 118 17.99 39.28 10.04
CA ASN A 118 19.38 38.97 9.70
C ASN A 118 19.42 37.84 8.66
N PRO A 119 19.55 38.14 7.35
CA PRO A 119 19.53 37.13 6.30
C PRO A 119 20.73 36.17 6.36
N LYS A 120 21.84 36.57 6.99
CA LYS A 120 23.03 35.72 7.19
C LYS A 120 22.79 34.52 8.12
N ILE A 121 21.70 34.50 8.89
CA ILE A 121 21.44 33.42 9.85
C ILE A 121 21.13 32.07 9.18
N LEU A 122 20.64 32.10 7.93
CA LEU A 122 20.36 30.90 7.14
C LEU A 122 21.63 30.31 6.50
N GLN A 123 22.75 31.04 6.53
CA GLN A 123 24.05 30.57 6.04
C GLN A 123 24.84 29.83 7.12
N VAL A 124 24.50 30.04 8.40
CA VAL A 124 25.10 29.34 9.54
C VAL A 124 24.43 27.99 9.69
N ASP A 125 25.21 26.95 10.04
CA ASP A 125 24.64 25.64 10.32
C ASP A 125 23.60 25.73 11.45
N VAL A 126 22.34 25.55 11.06
CA VAL A 126 21.15 25.64 11.91
C VAL A 126 21.21 24.62 13.06
N ALA A 127 22.06 23.58 12.97
CA ALA A 127 22.36 22.63 14.04
C ALA A 127 22.92 23.26 15.32
N SER A 128 23.74 24.30 15.15
CA SER A 128 24.44 24.96 16.25
C SER A 128 23.50 25.74 17.16
N LEU A 129 22.30 26.06 16.65
CA LEU A 129 21.29 26.79 17.40
C LEU A 129 20.67 25.88 18.48
N PRO A 130 20.69 26.30 19.76
CA PRO A 130 20.13 25.51 20.86
C PRO A 130 18.66 25.10 20.65
N MET A 131 17.90 25.90 19.89
CA MET A 131 16.50 25.65 19.55
C MET A 131 16.29 24.41 18.66
N CYS A 132 17.29 24.03 17.86
CA CYS A 132 17.21 22.94 16.89
C CYS A 132 17.67 21.59 17.46
N LYS A 133 18.24 21.56 18.68
CA LYS A 133 18.76 20.33 19.32
C LYS A 133 17.72 19.22 19.50
N LYS A 134 16.43 19.58 19.61
CA LYS A 134 15.34 18.61 19.77
C LYS A 134 14.83 18.04 18.44
N VAL A 135 15.26 18.60 17.30
CA VAL A 135 14.84 18.14 15.98
C VAL A 135 15.64 16.91 15.59
N LEU A 136 14.97 15.92 15.00
CA LEU A 136 15.61 14.74 14.46
C LEU A 136 16.61 15.13 13.37
N ARG A 137 17.83 14.63 13.50
CA ARG A 137 18.92 14.89 12.56
C ARG A 137 18.96 13.78 11.53
N PHE A 138 19.23 14.13 10.28
CA PHE A 138 19.35 13.14 9.21
C PHE A 138 20.54 12.20 9.44
N GLU A 139 21.62 12.75 10.00
CA GLU A 139 22.88 12.07 10.25
C GLU A 139 22.70 10.87 11.20
N ASP A 140 21.72 10.93 12.10
CA ASP A 140 21.39 9.85 13.04
C ASP A 140 20.81 8.60 12.35
N PHE A 141 20.35 8.73 11.10
CA PHE A 141 19.70 7.65 10.34
C PHE A 141 20.56 7.10 9.19
N ILE A 142 21.80 7.60 9.01
CA ILE A 142 22.69 7.14 7.94
C ILE A 142 22.99 5.64 8.10
N GLU A 143 23.22 5.16 9.32
CA GLU A 143 23.48 3.74 9.58
C GLU A 143 22.30 2.84 9.16
N MET A 144 21.07 3.33 9.31
CA MET A 144 19.89 2.60 8.85
C MET A 144 19.84 2.50 7.32
N ASN A 145 20.35 3.51 6.61
CA ASN A 145 20.48 3.44 5.16
C ASN A 145 21.59 2.50 4.72
N ASN A 146 22.72 2.47 5.42
CA ASN A 146 23.81 1.52 5.15
C ASN A 146 23.31 0.07 5.30
N LEU A 147 22.57 -0.23 6.37
CA LEU A 147 21.96 -1.55 6.56
C LEU A 147 20.99 -1.92 5.42
N TRP A 148 20.22 -0.95 4.93
CA TRP A 148 19.31 -1.17 3.80
C TRP A 148 20.06 -1.42 2.48
N LYS A 149 21.19 -0.74 2.25
CA LYS A 149 22.04 -0.99 1.07
C LYS A 149 22.61 -2.39 1.09
N ASP A 150 23.09 -2.86 2.23
CA ASP A 150 23.61 -4.22 2.37
C ASP A 150 22.52 -5.27 2.15
N TYR A 151 21.32 -5.06 2.71
CA TYR A 151 20.15 -5.88 2.43
C TYR A 151 19.81 -5.92 0.94
N MET A 152 19.85 -4.78 0.24
CA MET A 152 19.57 -4.74 -1.20
C MET A 152 20.65 -5.43 -2.02
N ARG A 153 21.92 -5.31 -1.63
CA ARG A 153 23.04 -6.02 -2.27
C ARG A 153 22.84 -7.53 -2.20
N GLU A 154 22.49 -8.04 -1.02
CA GLU A 154 22.19 -9.47 -0.80
C GLU A 154 20.92 -9.91 -1.55
N LEU A 155 19.85 -9.11 -1.50
CA LEU A 155 18.59 -9.44 -2.17
C LEU A 155 18.77 -9.57 -3.69
N LEU A 156 19.55 -8.67 -4.28
CA LEU A 156 19.79 -8.60 -5.71
C LEU A 156 20.98 -9.46 -6.17
N GLU A 157 21.67 -10.10 -5.23
CA GLU A 157 22.70 -11.07 -5.53
C GLU A 157 22.08 -12.22 -6.36
N GLY A 158 22.77 -12.59 -7.45
CA GLY A 158 22.35 -13.65 -8.35
C GLY A 158 21.18 -13.32 -9.30
N SER A 159 20.56 -12.14 -9.25
CA SER A 159 19.65 -11.74 -10.32
C SER A 159 20.42 -11.38 -11.58
N ARG A 160 20.22 -12.14 -12.66
CA ARG A 160 20.90 -11.94 -13.95
C ARG A 160 20.14 -11.02 -14.91
N THR A 161 18.84 -10.84 -14.67
CA THR A 161 17.94 -10.09 -15.55
C THR A 161 17.20 -9.03 -14.75
N ILE A 162 16.97 -7.86 -15.36
CA ILE A 162 16.21 -6.74 -14.79
C ILE A 162 14.82 -7.19 -14.34
N GLU A 163 14.15 -8.07 -15.09
CA GLU A 163 12.81 -8.58 -14.73
C GLU A 163 12.78 -9.35 -13.40
N VAL A 164 13.80 -10.15 -13.13
CA VAL A 164 13.92 -10.87 -11.85
C VAL A 164 14.22 -9.89 -10.72
N ALA A 165 15.04 -8.88 -11.00
CA ALA A 165 15.35 -7.80 -10.06
C ALA A 165 14.10 -7.00 -9.69
N THR A 166 13.31 -6.56 -10.68
CA THR A 166 12.09 -5.77 -10.45
C THR A 166 11.03 -6.59 -9.71
N ALA A 167 10.92 -7.90 -9.97
CA ALA A 167 10.04 -8.78 -9.21
C ALA A 167 10.46 -8.87 -7.73
N LYS A 168 11.76 -9.03 -7.45
CA LYS A 168 12.30 -9.00 -6.07
C LYS A 168 12.03 -7.65 -5.40
N LEU A 169 12.34 -6.55 -6.08
CA LEU A 169 12.11 -5.17 -5.60
C LEU A 169 10.64 -4.88 -5.32
N ALA A 170 9.71 -5.44 -6.10
CA ALA A 170 8.27 -5.27 -5.85
C ALA A 170 7.85 -5.83 -4.48
N SER A 171 8.49 -6.92 -4.03
CA SER A 171 8.25 -7.55 -2.72
C SER A 171 9.10 -6.99 -1.57
N ALA A 172 10.16 -6.24 -1.89
CA ALA A 172 11.17 -5.80 -0.92
C ALA A 172 10.67 -4.75 0.08
N GLU A 173 11.38 -4.66 1.22
CA GLU A 173 11.16 -3.61 2.21
C GLU A 173 11.96 -2.34 1.87
N TYR A 174 11.32 -1.19 2.09
CA TYR A 174 11.87 0.13 1.77
C TYR A 174 12.09 1.00 3.01
N VAL A 175 12.01 0.45 4.22
CA VAL A 175 12.42 1.15 5.44
C VAL A 175 13.95 1.23 5.44
N GLY A 176 14.51 2.44 5.57
CA GLY A 176 15.94 2.71 5.39
C GLY A 176 16.33 3.09 3.96
N ALA A 177 15.43 2.98 2.98
CA ALA A 177 15.71 3.39 1.61
C ALA A 177 15.91 4.91 1.48
N PHE A 178 16.87 5.34 0.66
CA PHE A 178 17.03 6.75 0.31
C PHE A 178 16.23 7.06 -0.95
N PHE A 179 15.14 7.80 -0.79
CA PHE A 179 14.20 8.13 -1.86
C PHE A 179 14.29 9.60 -2.27
N LYS A 180 14.17 9.83 -3.57
CA LYS A 180 13.99 11.14 -4.19
C LYS A 180 12.62 11.23 -4.85
N VAL A 181 11.83 12.23 -4.50
CA VAL A 181 10.52 12.47 -5.11
C VAL A 181 10.71 13.17 -6.45
N THR A 182 10.38 12.49 -7.56
CA THR A 182 10.45 13.08 -8.91
C THR A 182 9.15 13.78 -9.28
N HIS A 183 8.02 13.13 -9.00
CA HIS A 183 6.69 13.63 -9.33
C HIS A 183 5.78 13.56 -8.11
N SER A 184 4.97 14.59 -7.91
CA SER A 184 3.95 14.62 -6.87
C SER A 184 2.81 15.54 -7.27
N SER A 185 1.58 15.18 -6.90
CA SER A 185 0.44 16.11 -6.97
C SER A 185 0.66 17.40 -6.15
N CYS A 186 1.54 17.38 -5.14
CA CYS A 186 1.91 18.57 -4.40
C CYS A 186 3.31 19.06 -4.84
N PRO A 187 3.42 20.25 -5.45
CA PRO A 187 4.71 20.76 -5.95
C PRO A 187 5.77 20.91 -4.86
N THR A 188 5.36 21.16 -3.61
CA THR A 188 6.29 21.30 -2.48
C THR A 188 7.00 20.00 -2.09
N ASN A 189 6.50 18.85 -2.55
CA ASN A 189 7.14 17.56 -2.31
C ASN A 189 8.16 17.19 -3.39
N ILE A 190 8.12 17.84 -4.55
CA ILE A 190 8.99 17.53 -5.70
C ILE A 190 10.43 17.92 -5.36
N GLY A 191 11.38 17.02 -5.61
CA GLY A 191 12.80 17.23 -5.32
C GLY A 191 13.19 17.07 -3.85
N LEU A 192 12.26 16.62 -2.99
CA LEU A 192 12.60 16.15 -1.66
C LEU A 192 13.33 14.82 -1.75
N GLU A 193 14.43 14.72 -1.01
CA GLU A 193 15.28 13.55 -0.93
C GLU A 193 15.39 13.16 0.55
N GLY A 194 15.43 11.88 0.89
CA GLY A 194 15.50 11.49 2.29
C GLY A 194 15.43 9.99 2.54
N ILE A 195 15.72 9.59 3.78
CA ILE A 195 15.67 8.20 4.21
C ILE A 195 14.26 7.88 4.72
N VAL A 196 13.68 6.77 4.28
CA VAL A 196 12.37 6.31 4.78
C VAL A 196 12.53 5.75 6.20
N LEU A 197 11.85 6.34 7.17
CA LEU A 197 11.80 5.86 8.55
C LEU A 197 10.69 4.84 8.77
N TRP A 198 9.55 5.07 8.11
CA TRP A 198 8.39 4.20 8.27
C TRP A 198 7.52 4.18 7.01
N GLU A 199 7.14 2.97 6.62
CA GLU A 199 6.20 2.73 5.53
C GLU A 199 4.78 2.54 6.08
N SER A 200 3.87 3.44 5.71
CA SER A 200 2.43 3.27 5.96
C SER A 200 1.71 2.80 4.70
N GLN A 201 0.42 2.50 4.80
CA GLN A 201 -0.39 2.18 3.63
C GLN A 201 -0.57 3.37 2.66
N SER A 202 -0.56 4.61 3.15
CA SER A 202 -0.91 5.79 2.32
C SER A 202 0.19 6.82 2.19
N TYR A 203 1.21 6.74 3.04
CA TYR A 203 2.27 7.72 3.22
C TYR A 203 3.62 7.04 3.47
N PHE A 204 4.69 7.68 3.03
CA PHE A 204 6.03 7.44 3.53
C PHE A 204 6.40 8.49 4.56
N LEU A 205 6.89 8.05 5.72
CA LEU A 205 7.52 8.92 6.69
C LEU A 205 9.02 8.95 6.39
N MET A 206 9.55 10.10 6.03
CA MET A 206 10.94 10.27 5.60
C MET A 206 11.65 11.30 6.48
N ILE A 207 12.95 11.12 6.66
CA ILE A 207 13.84 12.14 7.20
C ILE A 207 14.59 12.79 6.05
N VAL A 208 14.41 14.10 5.88
CA VAL A 208 15.02 14.89 4.82
C VAL A 208 16.30 15.54 5.35
N PRO A 209 17.43 15.43 4.64
CA PRO A 209 18.67 16.08 5.05
C PRO A 209 18.52 17.60 4.97
N ARG A 210 19.39 18.28 5.70
CA ARG A 210 19.51 19.73 5.61
C ARG A 210 20.20 20.04 4.30
N LYS A 211 19.55 20.82 3.42
CA LYS A 211 20.22 21.37 2.24
C LYS A 211 21.05 22.57 2.70
N ASN A 212 22.21 22.31 3.29
CA ASN A 212 23.24 23.34 3.46
C ASN A 212 23.86 23.58 2.08
N ASN A 213 23.52 24.70 1.44
CA ASN A 213 24.22 25.28 0.29
C ASN A 213 24.91 24.27 -0.66
N TRP A 214 24.16 23.35 -1.30
CA TRP A 214 24.75 22.39 -2.25
C TRP A 214 25.37 23.04 -3.51
N LYS A 215 25.33 24.37 -3.63
CA LYS A 215 25.95 25.19 -4.66
C LYS A 215 26.94 26.19 -4.03
N ASP A 216 28.01 25.70 -3.42
CA ASP A 216 29.21 26.55 -3.27
C ASP A 216 29.98 26.65 -4.60
N ASP A 217 29.81 25.68 -5.52
CA ASP A 217 30.51 25.64 -6.82
C ASP A 217 29.75 26.29 -7.99
N ILE A 218 28.54 26.81 -7.79
CA ILE A 218 27.76 27.43 -8.87
C ILE A 218 27.40 28.87 -8.48
N SER A 219 28.21 29.80 -8.97
CA SER A 219 28.01 31.25 -8.91
C SER A 219 26.80 31.70 -9.74
N PHE A 220 25.59 31.50 -9.24
CA PHE A 220 24.42 32.27 -9.71
C PHE A 220 24.21 33.48 -8.80
N GLU A 221 24.06 34.65 -9.41
CA GLU A 221 23.84 35.95 -8.73
C GLU A 221 22.52 36.02 -7.94
N VAL A 222 21.59 35.09 -8.18
CA VAL A 222 20.30 35.03 -7.48
C VAL A 222 20.32 33.93 -6.43
N LYS A 223 20.68 34.31 -5.19
CA LYS A 223 20.45 33.48 -3.99
C LYS A 223 18.95 33.47 -3.67
N ILE A 224 18.20 32.56 -4.29
CA ILE A 224 16.81 32.29 -3.87
C ILE A 224 16.91 31.79 -2.42
N PRO A 225 16.30 32.47 -1.43
CA PRO A 225 16.30 31.95 -0.07
C PRO A 225 15.48 30.68 -0.06
N TYR A 226 16.13 29.55 0.21
CA TYR A 226 15.43 28.31 0.56
C TYR A 226 14.37 28.60 1.63
N SER A 227 13.27 27.88 1.58
CA SER A 227 12.25 27.98 2.63
C SER A 227 12.89 27.62 3.97
N ALA A 228 12.51 28.28 5.08
CA ALA A 228 13.02 27.95 6.41
C ALA A 228 12.86 26.45 6.77
N ASN A 229 11.92 25.77 6.11
CA ASN A 229 11.70 24.33 6.20
C ASN A 229 12.78 23.48 5.52
N GLU A 230 13.38 23.94 4.42
CA GLU A 230 14.41 23.23 3.66
C GLU A 230 15.78 23.34 4.33
N CYS A 231 16.08 24.51 4.91
CA CYS A 231 17.28 24.71 5.72
C CYS A 231 17.27 23.90 7.02
N LEU A 232 16.09 23.71 7.63
CA LEU A 232 15.96 22.92 8.86
C LEU A 232 16.01 21.41 8.59
N GLY A 233 15.48 20.96 7.44
CA GLY A 233 15.28 19.55 7.15
C GLY A 233 14.36 18.86 8.16
N GLY A 234 14.60 17.57 8.37
CA GLY A 234 13.93 16.76 9.39
C GLY A 234 12.75 15.95 8.85
N LEU A 235 11.81 15.62 9.73
CA LEU A 235 10.71 14.70 9.44
C LEU A 235 9.73 15.27 8.41
N LYS A 236 9.38 14.47 7.40
CA LYS A 236 8.39 14.77 6.36
C LYS A 236 7.48 13.57 6.11
N MET A 237 6.19 13.85 5.93
CA MET A 237 5.20 12.84 5.55
C MET A 237 4.79 13.07 4.11
N ILE A 238 5.13 12.14 3.22
CA ILE A 238 4.86 12.25 1.79
C ILE A 238 3.75 11.27 1.42
N PRO A 239 2.64 11.71 0.80
CA PRO A 239 1.62 10.78 0.34
C PRO A 239 2.18 9.88 -0.76
N LYS A 240 1.74 8.61 -0.78
CA LYS A 240 2.08 7.67 -1.85
C LYS A 240 1.22 7.89 -3.11
N LYS A 241 0.00 8.36 -2.93
CA LYS A 241 -0.94 8.62 -4.04
C LYS A 241 -0.44 9.75 -4.91
N ASN A 242 -0.50 9.56 -6.23
CA ASN A 242 -0.02 10.48 -7.25
C ASN A 242 1.42 10.95 -6.99
N THR A 243 2.30 10.02 -6.57
CA THR A 243 3.73 10.30 -6.38
C THR A 243 4.61 9.24 -6.99
N ARG A 244 5.77 9.67 -7.49
CA ARG A 244 6.84 8.81 -7.97
C ARG A 244 8.11 9.07 -7.17
N PHE A 245 8.75 7.98 -6.78
CA PHE A 245 10.00 7.99 -6.02
C PHE A 245 11.09 7.37 -6.88
N THR A 246 12.30 7.88 -6.77
CA THR A 246 13.49 7.29 -7.39
C THR A 246 14.48 6.92 -6.31
N PHE A 247 15.18 5.82 -6.51
CA PHE A 247 16.25 5.37 -5.63
C PHE A 247 17.33 4.67 -6.43
N SER A 248 18.56 4.77 -5.93
CA SER A 248 19.75 4.25 -6.61
C SER A 248 20.25 3.04 -5.85
N ILE A 249 20.58 1.96 -6.57
CA ILE A 249 21.20 0.76 -5.99
C ILE A 249 22.46 0.42 -6.77
N GLU A 250 23.51 0.06 -6.04
CA GLU A 250 24.74 -0.53 -6.58
C GLU A 250 24.44 -1.95 -7.06
N TRP A 251 24.73 -2.23 -8.33
CA TRP A 251 24.43 -3.48 -9.00
C TRP A 251 25.68 -4.12 -9.59
N GLY A 252 25.92 -5.39 -9.26
CA GLY A 252 27.03 -6.17 -9.81
C GLY A 252 28.39 -5.94 -9.12
N CYS A 253 29.46 -6.40 -9.78
CA CYS A 253 30.82 -6.43 -9.24
C CYS A 253 31.64 -5.16 -9.56
N ALA A 254 31.10 -4.24 -10.38
CA ALA A 254 31.81 -3.09 -10.94
C ALA A 254 31.27 -1.74 -10.44
N ASP A 255 30.58 -1.72 -9.29
CA ASP A 255 29.98 -0.52 -8.71
C ASP A 255 29.05 0.26 -9.67
N GLU A 256 28.38 -0.44 -10.59
CA GLU A 256 27.41 0.18 -11.49
C GLU A 256 26.17 0.61 -10.69
N VAL A 257 25.85 1.91 -10.70
CA VAL A 257 24.67 2.43 -10.00
C VAL A 257 23.47 2.43 -10.95
N ILE A 258 22.43 1.70 -10.59
CA ILE A 258 21.16 1.65 -11.33
C ILE A 258 20.11 2.44 -10.58
N ASP A 259 19.48 3.38 -11.29
CA ASP A 259 18.34 4.14 -10.80
C ASP A 259 17.03 3.42 -11.11
N PHE A 260 16.25 3.17 -10.07
CA PHE A 260 14.91 2.61 -10.17
C PHE A 260 13.86 3.66 -9.86
N GLU A 261 12.78 3.64 -10.63
CA GLU A 261 11.58 4.45 -10.36
C GLU A 261 10.48 3.58 -9.74
N LEU A 262 9.82 4.15 -8.74
CA LEU A 262 8.84 3.50 -7.90
C LEU A 262 7.54 4.31 -7.90
N VAL A 263 6.46 3.68 -8.36
CA VAL A 263 5.14 4.31 -8.45
C VAL A 263 4.39 4.13 -7.12
N GLY A 264 4.18 5.22 -6.39
CA GLY A 264 3.60 5.20 -5.05
C GLY A 264 2.19 4.62 -4.98
N ASP A 265 1.36 4.83 -6.00
CA ASP A 265 -0.01 4.28 -6.09
C ASP A 265 -0.05 2.75 -5.94
N ARG A 266 1.00 2.07 -6.43
CA ARG A 266 1.12 0.61 -6.40
C ARG A 266 1.68 0.09 -5.06
N LEU A 267 2.16 0.97 -4.19
CA LEU A 267 2.76 0.63 -2.89
C LEU A 267 1.85 0.85 -1.70
N SER A 268 0.53 0.84 -1.90
CA SER A 268 -0.40 0.99 -0.78
C SER A 268 -0.44 -0.21 0.17
N ILE A 269 0.05 -1.35 -0.28
CA ILE A 269 0.11 -2.60 0.48
C ILE A 269 1.47 -2.69 1.18
N ARG A 270 1.48 -3.13 2.45
CA ARG A 270 2.70 -3.32 3.24
C ARG A 270 3.62 -4.33 2.57
N SER A 271 4.95 -4.13 2.66
CA SER A 271 5.99 -5.08 2.21
C SER A 271 5.65 -6.55 2.47
N LEU A 272 5.35 -6.91 3.73
CA LEU A 272 5.03 -8.28 4.12
C LEU A 272 3.83 -8.87 3.37
N ASP A 273 2.81 -8.04 3.10
CA ASP A 273 1.62 -8.46 2.38
C ASP A 273 1.86 -8.48 0.85
N ARG A 274 2.84 -7.72 0.35
CA ARG A 274 3.18 -7.67 -1.09
C ARG A 274 3.69 -9.01 -1.60
N ALA A 275 4.47 -9.75 -0.80
CA ALA A 275 5.01 -11.05 -1.21
C ALA A 275 3.92 -12.16 -1.29
N ASN A 276 2.93 -12.11 -0.40
CA ASN A 276 1.97 -13.22 -0.21
C ASN A 276 0.62 -13.00 -0.90
N LYS A 277 0.33 -11.78 -1.36
CA LYS A 277 -0.98 -11.43 -1.88
C LYS A 277 -1.11 -11.74 -3.38
N LYS A 278 -2.21 -12.38 -3.76
CA LYS A 278 -2.61 -12.51 -5.16
C LYS A 278 -3.12 -11.17 -5.69
N PHE A 279 -2.35 -10.53 -6.57
CA PHE A 279 -2.73 -9.26 -7.19
C PHE A 279 -3.75 -9.47 -8.31
N LYS A 280 -4.75 -8.60 -8.38
CA LYS A 280 -5.65 -8.49 -9.53
C LYS A 280 -5.15 -7.36 -10.42
N SER A 281 -5.31 -7.51 -11.73
CA SER A 281 -5.04 -6.44 -12.69
C SER A 281 -6.04 -5.31 -12.48
N HIS A 282 -5.59 -4.23 -11.84
CA HIS A 282 -6.35 -3.00 -11.68
C HIS A 282 -5.81 -1.93 -12.62
N ASN A 283 -6.72 -1.29 -13.35
CA ASN A 283 -6.42 -0.11 -14.15
C ASN A 283 -6.06 1.04 -13.19
N VAL A 284 -4.83 1.52 -13.25
CA VAL A 284 -4.40 2.69 -12.46
C VAL A 284 -4.16 3.81 -13.45
N LYS A 285 -4.66 4.99 -13.08
CA LYS A 285 -4.36 6.20 -13.83
C LYS A 285 -2.89 6.49 -13.60
N ASP A 286 -2.09 6.35 -14.65
CA ASP A 286 -0.73 6.83 -14.59
C ASP A 286 -0.76 8.34 -14.34
N ILE A 287 0.16 8.80 -13.50
CA ILE A 287 0.40 10.23 -13.35
C ILE A 287 0.96 10.66 -14.70
N GLU A 288 0.15 11.37 -15.49
CA GLU A 288 0.60 11.95 -16.76
C GLU A 288 1.86 12.78 -16.51
N LEU A 289 2.88 12.56 -17.35
CA LEU A 289 4.17 13.26 -17.32
C LEU A 289 4.01 14.74 -17.67
#